data_AF-A0A5J5UZR2-F1
#
_entry.id   AF-A0A5J5UZR2-F1
#
_cell.length_a   1.000
_cell.length_b   1.000
_cell.length_c   1.000
_cell.angle_alpha   90.00
_cell.angle_beta   90.00
_cell.angle_gamma   90.00
#
_symmetry.space_group_name_H-M   'P 1'
#
loop_
_entity.id
_entity.type
_entity.pdbx_description
1 polymer ?
#
loop_
_entity_poly.entity_id
_entity_poly.type
_entity_poly.pdbx_seq_one_letter_code
_entity_poly.pdbx_strand_id
1 'polypeptide(L)' 'MFVVHAPYIFMAAWKVVHPFIDVKTRKKIVFVENKSLKSTLLEEIDESQLPEIYGGTLPLIPIQDS' A
#
# COMPACT_ATOMS: atom_id res chain seq x y z
N MET A 1 -1.03 3.13 6.59
CA MET A 1 -1.82 3.05 5.33
C MET A 1 -0.84 3.19 4.19
N PHE A 2 -0.74 2.17 3.35
CA PHE A 2 0.16 2.17 2.20
C PHE A 2 -0.64 2.50 0.94
N VAL A 3 -0.11 3.41 0.12
CA VAL A 3 -0.62 3.71 -1.21
C VAL A 3 0.42 3.21 -2.21
N VAL A 4 0.07 2.16 -2.93
CA VAL A 4 0.95 1.42 -3.85
C VAL A 4 0.46 1.63 -5.29
N HIS A 5 1.37 1.50 -6.27
CA HIS A 5 1.04 1.71 -7.69
C HIS A 5 0.37 3.07 -8.00
N ALA A 6 0.69 4.11 -7.22
CA ALA A 6 0.14 5.44 -7.42
C ALA A 6 0.80 6.13 -8.63
N PRO A 7 0.05 6.45 -9.70
CA PRO A 7 0.59 7.25 -10.81
C PRO A 7 0.86 8.69 -10.38
N TYR A 8 1.72 9.42 -11.11
CA TYR A 8 2.13 10.79 -10.76
C TYR A 8 0.97 11.78 -10.55
N ILE A 9 -0.14 11.62 -11.25
CA ILE A 9 -1.35 12.44 -11.09
C ILE A 9 -1.89 12.38 -9.65
N PHE A 10 -1.67 11.28 -8.93
CA PHE A 10 -2.10 11.11 -7.55
C PHE A 10 -1.39 12.07 -6.59
N MET A 11 -0.13 12.41 -6.87
CA MET A 11 0.61 13.40 -6.08
C MET A 11 0.07 14.82 -6.28
N ALA A 12 -0.40 15.14 -7.50
CA ALA A 12 -1.08 16.40 -7.77
C ALA A 12 -2.40 16.48 -6.99
N ALA A 13 -3.22 15.43 -7.04
CA ALA A 13 -4.44 15.34 -6.25
C ALA A 13 -4.15 15.41 -4.73
N TRP A 14 -3.12 14.72 -4.25
CA TRP A 14 -2.72 14.73 -2.85
C TRP A 14 -2.35 16.13 -2.36
N LYS A 15 -1.64 16.94 -3.17
CA LYS A 15 -1.33 18.34 -2.84
C LYS A 15 -2.58 19.19 -2.63
N VAL A 16 -3.66 18.91 -3.36
CA VAL A 16 -4.96 19.60 -3.22
C VAL A 16 -5.72 19.11 -1.99
N VAL A 17 -5.74 17.80 -1.74
CA VAL A 17 -6.60 17.19 -0.70
C VAL A 17 -5.97 17.19 0.70
N HIS A 18 -4.65 16.98 0.82
CA HIS A 18 -4.00 16.83 2.12
C HIS A 18 -4.19 17.98 3.11
N PRO A 19 -4.35 19.28 2.73
CA PRO A 19 -4.55 20.35 3.70
C PRO A 19 -5.82 20.18 4.54
N PHE A 20 -6.82 19.46 4.01
CA PHE A 20 -8.10 19.20 4.65
C PHE A 20 -8.09 17.95 5.56
N ILE A 21 -6.96 17.24 5.64
CA ILE A 21 -6.80 16.01 6.43
C ILE A 21 -6.01 16.33 7.71
N ASP A 22 -6.46 15.81 8.85
CA ASP A 22 -5.76 15.96 10.14
C ASP A 22 -4.31 15.46 10.09
N VAL A 23 -3.44 16.13 10.84
CA VAL A 23 -1.99 15.84 10.89
C VAL A 23 -1.72 14.38 11.29
N LYS A 24 -2.48 13.81 12.24
CA LYS A 24 -2.29 12.43 12.68
C LYS A 24 -2.62 11.44 11.57
N THR A 25 -3.65 11.73 10.77
CA THR A 25 -4.02 10.90 9.62
C THR A 25 -3.00 11.03 8.50
N ARG A 26 -2.56 12.26 8.15
CA ARG A 26 -1.52 12.47 7.14
C ARG A 26 -0.23 11.70 7.42
N LYS A 27 0.20 11.65 8.69
CA LYS A 27 1.41 10.92 9.10
C LYS A 27 1.32 9.40 8.92
N LYS A 28 0.12 8.83 8.82
CA LYS A 28 -0.09 7.39 8.62
C LYS A 28 -0.13 6.98 7.14
N ILE A 29 -0.10 7.94 6.22
CA ILE A 29 -0.21 7.70 4.78
C ILE A 29 1.20 7.66 4.21
N VAL A 30 1.55 6.50 3.66
CA VAL A 30 2.87 6.23 3.08
C VAL A 30 2.68 5.88 1.61
N PHE A 31 3.25 6.68 0.72
CA PHE A 31 3.30 6.36 -0.69
C PHE A 31 4.53 5.50 -0.95
N VAL A 32 4.32 4.31 -1.50
CA VAL A 32 5.38 3.32 -1.68
C VAL A 32 5.78 3.29 -3.15
N GLU A 33 7.08 3.39 -3.41
CA GLU A 33 7.63 3.26 -4.76
C GLU A 33 7.61 1.79 -5.21
N ASN A 34 7.36 1.55 -6.50
CA ASN A 34 7.30 0.19 -7.03
C ASN A 34 8.60 -0.60 -6.78
N LYS A 35 9.77 0.06 -6.77
CA LYS A 35 11.07 -0.58 -6.56
C LYS A 35 11.27 -1.10 -5.13
N SER A 36 10.63 -0.47 -4.15
CA SER A 36 10.72 -0.84 -2.73
C SER A 36 9.43 -1.45 -2.18
N LEU A 37 8.46 -1.75 -3.05
CA LEU A 37 7.13 -2.21 -2.66
C LEU A 37 7.17 -3.43 -1.73
N LYS A 38 7.83 -4.52 -2.17
CA LYS A 38 7.92 -5.75 -1.38
C LYS A 38 8.60 -5.51 -0.04
N SER A 39 9.78 -4.88 -0.04
CA SER A 39 10.55 -4.66 1.20
C SER A 39 9.78 -3.82 2.21
N THR A 40 9.15 -2.73 1.78
CA THR A 40 8.39 -1.85 2.69
C THR A 40 7.15 -2.53 3.25
N LEU A 41 6.45 -3.38 2.49
CA LEU A 41 5.29 -4.10 3.01
C LEU A 41 5.69 -5.19 4.00
N LEU A 42 6.80 -5.89 3.76
CA LEU A 42 7.30 -6.94 4.66
C LEU A 42 7.87 -6.43 5.99
N GLU A 43 8.14 -5.13 6.13
CA GLU A 43 8.50 -4.52 7.41
C GLU A 43 7.34 -4.57 8.42
N GLU A 44 6.09 -4.57 7.93
CA GLU A 44 4.87 -4.45 8.76
C GLU A 44 3.89 -5.62 8.57
N ILE A 45 4.03 -6.42 7.51
CA ILE A 45 3.14 -7.53 7.15
C ILE A 45 3.97 -8.80 7.01
N ASP A 46 3.58 -9.85 7.71
CA ASP A 46 4.22 -11.16 7.58
C ASP A 46 4.11 -11.68 6.13
N GLU A 47 5.17 -12.31 5.63
CA GLU A 47 5.24 -12.76 4.24
C GLU A 47 4.11 -13.74 3.87
N SER A 48 3.66 -14.58 4.83
CA SER A 48 2.56 -15.53 4.63
C SER A 48 1.18 -14.87 4.55
N GLN A 49 1.07 -13.63 5.00
CA GLN A 49 -0.18 -12.85 4.99
C GLN A 49 -0.21 -11.85 3.84
N LEU A 50 0.91 -11.64 3.14
CA LEU A 50 1.00 -10.75 2.00
C LEU A 50 0.64 -11.51 0.71
N PRO A 51 -0.31 -11.02 -0.10
CA PRO A 51 -0.62 -11.62 -1.40
C PRO A 51 0.60 -11.73 -2.33
N GLU A 52 0.64 -12.80 -3.14
CA GLU A 52 1.69 -13.02 -4.14
C GLU A 52 1.85 -11.84 -5.10
N ILE A 53 0.75 -11.17 -5.46
CA ILE A 53 0.76 -9.99 -6.35
C ILE A 53 1.53 -8.79 -5.77
N TYR A 54 1.79 -8.78 -4.46
CA TYR A 54 2.59 -7.78 -3.77
C TYR A 54 3.95 -8.32 -3.29
N GLY A 55 4.29 -9.56 -3.68
CA GLY A 55 5.57 -10.19 -3.40
C GLY A 55 5.60 -11.06 -2.15
N GLY A 56 4.46 -11.37 -1.52
CA GLY A 56 4.37 -12.35 -0.43
C GLY A 56 4.10 -13.77 -0.93
N THR A 57 3.57 -14.63 -0.05
CA THR A 57 3.28 -16.05 -0.34
C THR A 57 1.82 -16.43 -0.16
N LEU A 58 0.92 -15.48 0.14
CA LEU A 58 -0.51 -15.76 0.26
C LEU A 58 -1.13 -15.94 -1.15
N PRO A 59 -1.61 -17.15 -1.50
CA PRO A 59 -2.17 -17.42 -2.81
C PRO A 59 -3.60 -16.85 -2.92
N LEU A 60 -4.01 -16.55 -4.14
CA LEU A 60 -5.42 -16.27 -4.44
C LEU A 60 -6.20 -17.59 -4.47
N ILE A 61 -7.09 -17.78 -3.49
CA ILE A 61 -8.00 -18.93 -3.44
C ILE A 61 -9.40 -18.53 -3.92
N PRO A 62 -10.08 -19.36 -4.74
CA PRO A 62 -11.49 -19.17 -5.05
C PRO A 62 -12.34 -19.20 -3.77
N ILE A 63 -13.42 -18.40 -3.75
CA ILE A 63 -14.28 -18.28 -2.55
C ILE A 63 -15.03 -19.57 -2.22
N GLN A 64 -15.21 -20.46 -3.21
CA GLN A 64 -15.83 -21.77 -3.02
C GLN A 64 -14.92 -22.76 -2.28
N ASP A 65 -13.61 -22.50 -2.29
CA ASP A 65 -12.58 -23.36 -1.70
C ASP A 65 -12.04 -22.80 -0.37
N SER A 66 -12.63 -21.70 0.13
CA SER A 66 -12.25 -21.01 1.37
C SER A 66 -12.89 -21.62 2.62
#